data_AF-A0A0G0L0G7-F1
#
_entry.id   AF-A0A0G0L0G7-F1
#
_cell.length_a   1.000
_cell.length_b   1.000
_cell.length_c   1.000
_cell.angle_alpha   90.00
_cell.angle_beta   90.00
_cell.angle_gamma   90.00
#
_symmetry.space_group_name_H-M   'P 1'
#
loop_
_entity.id
_entity.type
_entity.pdbx_description
1 polymer ?
#
loop_
_entity_poly.entity_id
_entity_poly.type
_entity_poly.pdbx_seq_one_letter_code
_entity_poly.pdbx_strand_id
1 'polypeptide(L)' 'MVYLGAEYSSEDLFQELKRQVRDENIRSFDEYSDLVDNLIEEKKSYGFLTDEDDLVQLRHTLELRWNEIQSEMFEV' A
#
# COMPACT_ATOMS: atom_id res chain seq x y z
N MET A 1 -27.54 9.72 -5.25
CA MET A 1 -26.15 10.19 -5.34
C MET A 1 -25.31 9.11 -4.71
N VAL A 2 -24.71 8.26 -5.54
CA VAL A 2 -23.85 7.16 -5.09
C VAL A 2 -22.52 7.84 -4.75
N TYR A 3 -22.11 7.77 -3.49
CA TYR A 3 -20.90 8.41 -3.03
C TYR A 3 -19.72 7.87 -3.84
N LEU A 4 -19.09 8.79 -4.59
CA LEU A 4 -17.75 8.78 -5.16
C LEU A 4 -17.02 7.44 -4.93
N GLY A 5 -16.75 6.61 -5.93
CA GLY A 5 -16.04 7.03 -7.13
C GLY A 5 -14.65 7.61 -6.81
N ALA A 6 -14.19 7.53 -5.56
CA ALA A 6 -12.77 7.52 -5.27
C ALA A 6 -12.34 6.09 -5.60
N GLU A 7 -12.02 5.84 -6.88
CA GLU A 7 -11.05 4.79 -7.19
C GLU A 7 -9.84 5.12 -6.32
N TYR A 8 -9.69 4.43 -5.19
CA TYR A 8 -8.46 4.45 -4.41
C TYR A 8 -7.42 3.86 -5.35
N SER A 9 -6.85 4.72 -6.19
CA SER A 9 -5.86 4.34 -7.16
C SER A 9 -4.68 3.78 -6.38
N SER A 10 -3.99 2.79 -6.94
CA SER A 10 -2.77 2.22 -6.35
C SER A 10 -1.77 3.30 -5.91
N GLU A 11 -1.82 4.48 -6.54
CA GLU A 11 -1.06 5.67 -6.19
C GLU A 11 -1.45 6.30 -4.83
N ASP A 12 -2.73 6.35 -4.47
CA ASP A 12 -3.21 6.90 -3.19
C ASP A 12 -2.80 5.98 -2.02
N LEU A 13 -2.96 4.66 -2.22
CA LEU A 13 -2.47 3.63 -1.30
C LEU A 13 -0.95 3.68 -1.14
N PHE A 14 -0.23 3.92 -2.23
CA PHE A 14 1.22 4.06 -2.19
C PHE A 14 1.66 5.31 -1.41
N GLN A 15 0.95 6.44 -1.54
CA GLN A 15 1.23 7.64 -0.74
C GLN A 15 0.96 7.40 0.76
N GLU A 16 -0.12 6.69 1.10
CA GLU A 16 -0.46 6.30 2.47
C GLU A 16 0.66 5.41 3.06
N LEU A 17 1.07 4.38 2.33
CA LEU A 17 2.19 3.49 2.69
C LEU A 17 3.50 4.26 2.85
N LYS A 18 3.85 5.12 1.90
CA LYS A 18 5.07 5.95 1.98
C LYS A 18 5.07 6.82 3.24
N ARG A 19 3.91 7.33 3.64
CA ARG A 19 3.76 8.11 4.87
C ARG A 19 3.95 7.23 6.11
N GLN A 20 3.32 6.06 6.16
CA GLN A 20 3.48 5.09 7.26
C GLN A 20 4.92 4.60 7.39
N VAL A 21 5.59 4.24 6.28
CA VAL A 21 7.01 3.86 6.28
C VAL A 21 7.87 4.93 6.93
N ARG A 22 7.59 6.20 6.65
CA ARG A 22 8.34 7.33 7.22
C ARG A 22 8.02 7.55 8.70
N ASP A 23 6.75 7.42 9.07
CA ASP A 23 6.28 7.63 10.45
C ASP A 23 6.79 6.52 11.38
N GLU A 24 6.68 5.27 10.95
CA GLU A 24 7.12 4.08 11.69
C GLU A 24 8.63 3.78 11.51
N ASN A 25 9.32 4.55 10.67
CA ASN A 25 10.75 4.38 10.36
C ASN A 25 11.09 2.98 9.82
N ILE A 26 10.23 2.46 8.96
CA ILE A 26 10.37 1.16 8.32
C ILE A 26 11.60 1.18 7.42
N ARG A 27 12.56 0.29 7.70
CA ARG A 27 13.81 0.18 6.91
C ARG A 27 13.97 -1.16 6.23
N SER A 28 13.12 -2.12 6.58
CA SER A 28 13.18 -3.49 6.08
C SER A 28 12.00 -3.76 5.16
N PHE A 29 12.25 -4.55 4.10
CA PHE A 29 11.17 -5.02 3.23
C PHE A 29 10.13 -5.86 3.99
N ASP A 30 10.58 -6.63 4.98
CA ASP A 30 9.71 -7.48 5.82
C ASP A 30 8.64 -6.64 6.55
N GLU A 31 9.09 -5.59 7.23
CA GLU A 31 8.24 -4.61 7.91
C GLU A 31 7.32 -3.86 6.92
N TYR A 32 7.81 -3.55 5.71
CA TYR A 32 6.97 -2.96 4.66
C TYR A 32 5.90 -3.93 4.15
N SER A 33 6.24 -5.20 3.95
CA SER A 33 5.30 -6.23 3.51
C SER A 33 4.19 -6.42 4.53
N ASP A 34 4.52 -6.42 5.82
CA ASP A 34 3.54 -6.45 6.92
C ASP A 34 2.58 -5.24 6.88
N LEU A 35 3.11 -4.05 6.59
CA LEU A 35 2.32 -2.83 6.40
C LEU A 35 1.36 -2.93 5.20
N VAL A 36 1.82 -3.49 4.09
CA VAL A 36 1.01 -3.73 2.89
C VAL A 36 -0.11 -4.73 3.19
N ASP A 37 0.19 -5.82 3.91
CA ASP A 37 -0.81 -6.81 4.32
C ASP A 37 -1.88 -6.19 5.24
N ASN A 38 -1.47 -5.41 6.25
CA ASN A 38 -2.41 -4.68 7.11
C ASN A 38 -3.30 -3.72 6.31
N LEU A 39 -2.71 -2.94 5.39
CA LEU A 39 -3.45 -2.02 4.53
C LEU A 39 -4.50 -2.77 3.69
N ILE A 40 -4.12 -3.90 3.10
CA ILE A 40 -5.01 -4.76 2.31
C ILE A 40 -6.15 -5.31 3.17
N GLU A 41 -5.85 -5.82 4.37
CA GLU A 41 -6.87 -6.32 5.30
C GLU A 41 -7.84 -5.23 5.72
N GLU A 42 -7.37 -4.00 5.97
CA GLU A 42 -8.23 -2.85 6.24
C GLU A 42 -9.15 -2.57 5.05
N LYS A 43 -8.62 -2.40 3.83
CA LYS A 43 -9.44 -2.10 2.64
C LYS A 43 -10.41 -3.23 2.30
N LYS A 44 -10.04 -4.49 2.57
CA LYS A 44 -10.93 -5.67 2.50
C LYS A 44 -12.06 -5.57 3.52
N SER A 45 -11.74 -5.21 4.77
CA SER A 45 -12.72 -5.04 5.85
C SER A 45 -13.72 -3.91 5.56
N TYR A 46 -13.26 -2.82 4.92
CA TYR A 46 -14.12 -1.73 4.45
C TYR A 46 -14.98 -2.10 3.22
N GLY A 47 -14.78 -3.28 2.62
CA GLY A 47 -15.54 -3.74 1.45
C GLY A 47 -15.16 -3.07 0.14
N PHE A 48 -13.98 -2.42 0.07
CA PHE A 48 -13.46 -1.83 -1.17
C PHE A 48 -12.84 -2.88 -2.10
N LEU A 49 -12.26 -3.94 -1.51
CA LEU A 49 -11.62 -5.02 -2.25
C LEU A 49 -12.36 -6.32 -1.93
N THR A 50 -13.15 -6.79 -2.89
CA THR A 50 -13.95 -8.03 -2.77
C THR A 50 -13.34 -9.22 -3.50
N ASP A 51 -12.43 -8.99 -4.44
CA ASP A 51 -11.78 -10.03 -5.23
C ASP A 51 -10.38 -10.33 -4.69
N GLU A 52 -10.13 -11.60 -4.36
CA GLU A 52 -8.83 -12.06 -3.88
C GLU A 52 -7.73 -11.89 -4.94
N ASP A 53 -8.07 -11.97 -6.23
CA ASP A 53 -7.11 -11.77 -7.33
C ASP A 53 -6.63 -10.31 -7.41
N ASP A 54 -7.55 -9.35 -7.23
CA ASP A 54 -7.24 -7.93 -7.12
C ASP A 54 -6.35 -7.63 -5.91
N LEU A 55 -6.57 -8.30 -4.77
CA LEU A 55 -5.73 -8.15 -3.58
C LEU A 55 -4.29 -8.58 -3.83
N VAL A 56 -4.11 -9.73 -4.48
CA VAL A 56 -2.77 -10.26 -4.79
C VAL A 56 -2.07 -9.37 -5.81
N GLN A 57 -2.77 -8.90 -6.84
CA GLN A 57 -2.25 -7.93 -7.81
C GLN A 57 -1.83 -6.62 -7.15
N LEU A 58 -2.67 -6.09 -6.26
CA LEU A 58 -2.40 -4.85 -5.53
C LEU A 58 -1.19 -5.00 -4.60
N ARG A 59 -1.13 -6.10 -3.83
CA ARG A 59 0.01 -6.45 -2.97
C ARG A 59 1.30 -6.47 -3.76
N HIS A 60 1.33 -7.24 -4.84
CA HIS A 60 2.52 -7.37 -5.68
C HIS A 60 2.93 -6.02 -6.30
N THR A 61 1.95 -5.20 -6.71
CA THR A 61 2.20 -3.85 -7.22
C THR A 61 2.85 -2.96 -6.17
N LEU A 62 2.34 -2.97 -4.93
CA LEU A 62 2.85 -2.19 -3.82
C LEU A 62 4.23 -2.69 -3.35
N GLU A 63 4.43 -4.01 -3.31
CA GLU A 63 5.72 -4.66 -3.01
C GLU A 63 6.79 -4.28 -4.04
N LEU A 64 6.47 -4.24 -5.33
CA LEU A 64 7.41 -3.79 -6.36
C LEU A 64 7.82 -2.32 -6.17
N ARG A 65 6.89 -1.45 -5.77
CA ARG A 65 7.15 -0.04 -5.50
C ARG A 65 7.90 0.23 -4.20
N TRP A 66 8.16 -0.79 -3.38
CA TRP A 66 9.12 -0.67 -2.26
C TRP A 66 10.49 -0.17 -2.74
N ASN A 67 10.95 -0.65 -3.89
CA ASN A 67 12.22 -0.19 -4.47
C ASN A 67 12.23 1.32 -4.72
N GLU A 68 11.09 1.92 -5.12
CA GLU A 68 10.97 3.37 -5.29
C GLU A 68 11.08 4.09 -3.94
N ILE A 69 10.40 3.58 -2.91
CA ILE A 69 10.49 4.13 -1.54
C ILE A 69 11.92 4.03 -1.01
N GLN A 70 12.59 2.89 -1.19
CA GLN A 70 13.98 2.74 -0.78
C GLN A 70 14.88 3.70 -1.54
N SER A 71 14.72 3.83 -2.85
CA SER A 71 15.50 4.78 -3.64
C SER A 71 15.32 6.20 -3.09
N GLU A 72 14.10 6.64 -2.82
CA GLU A 72 13.86 7.99 -2.28
C GLU A 72 14.33 8.19 -0.83
N MET A 73 14.28 7.14 0.01
CA MET A 73 14.66 7.23 1.43
C MET A 73 16.15 7.06 1.67
N PHE A 74 16.84 6.27 0.85
CA PHE A 74 18.25 5.92 1.02
C PHE A 74 19.17 6.62 0.02
N GLU A 75 18.65 7.37 -0.96
CA GLU A 75 19.42 8.31 -1.78
C GLU A 75 19.63 9.62 -0.99
N VAL A 76 20.54 9.57 -0.02
CA VAL A 76 21.09 10.73 0.73
C VAL A 76 22.61 10.62 0.79
#